data_AF-A0A4Q7NMG9-F1
#
_entry.id   AF-A0A4Q7NMG9-F1
#
_cell.length_a   1.000
_cell.length_b   1.000
_cell.length_c   1.000
_cell.angle_alpha   90.00
_cell.angle_beta   90.00
_cell.angle_gamma   90.00
#
_symmetry.space_group_name_H-M   'P 1'
#
loop_
_entity.id
_entity.type
_entity.pdbx_description
1 polymer ?
#
loop_
_entity_poly.entity_id
_entity_poly.type
_entity_poly.pdbx_seq_one_letter_code
_entity_poly.pdbx_strand_id
1 'polypeptide(L)'
;MDSDAPFETLERDQCAPAPALGTWVHQVALALMSRPQDEAIFLALQALGTLAQVDRAWMFEYDARALRFRNTHEWCRSGITSHVSDLQDAPVTMIAWLHRALSQRRAVMIHDVARMPRAARSVQAEMLRQQDRSVLSVPVFHEGRLRACIGFDATRAPVRWQPAQALGLFLCADLVAQARYGGTETERSRARAQLYEPLLYLRLGHGTRGLAPADILGVRSARDYSQIWLAGGGSVRDMRPLSAWAALLPQESFMRIHRTALVNLGHVKALERGASMPWTVQLRGLGQPWSVSRPYRQALRARLGV
;
A
#
# COMPACT_ATOMS: atom_id res chain seq x y z
N MET A 1 27.93 27.58 3.21
CA MET A 1 27.03 27.78 4.37
C MET A 1 26.22 26.52 4.51
N ASP A 2 26.64 25.64 5.40
CA ASP A 2 25.97 24.37 5.64
C ASP A 2 24.72 24.66 6.48
N SER A 3 23.58 24.81 5.80
CA SER A 3 22.30 25.13 6.43
C SER A 3 21.78 23.89 7.15
N ASP A 4 22.01 23.79 8.47
CA ASP A 4 21.43 22.79 9.39
C ASP A 4 19.89 22.94 9.54
N ALA A 5 19.20 23.26 8.45
CA ALA A 5 17.77 23.35 8.39
C ALA A 5 17.16 21.94 8.58
N PRO A 6 16.12 21.79 9.41
CA PRO A 6 15.50 20.49 9.66
C PRO A 6 14.66 20.00 8.48
N PHE A 7 14.32 20.89 7.55
CA PHE A 7 13.67 20.55 6.30
C PHE A 7 13.99 21.60 5.22
N GLU A 8 13.80 21.21 3.96
CA GLU A 8 13.89 22.07 2.78
C GLU A 8 12.72 21.78 1.84
N THR A 9 12.36 22.76 1.01
CA THR A 9 11.41 22.54 -0.09
C THR A 9 12.01 23.01 -1.39
N LEU A 10 11.81 22.27 -2.47
CA LEU A 10 12.44 22.54 -3.75
C LEU A 10 11.44 22.34 -4.89
N GLU A 11 11.50 23.22 -5.88
CA GLU A 11 10.91 22.96 -7.19
C GLU A 11 11.83 22.05 -8.00
N ARG A 12 11.27 21.38 -9.00
CA ARG A 12 12.00 20.40 -9.81
C ARG A 12 13.18 21.02 -10.55
N ASP A 13 13.01 22.22 -11.07
CA ASP A 13 14.04 23.00 -11.80
C ASP A 13 15.18 23.47 -10.89
N GLN A 14 14.96 23.52 -9.58
CA GLN A 14 15.98 23.85 -8.57
C GLN A 14 16.87 22.64 -8.22
N CYS A 15 16.56 21.45 -8.73
CA CYS A 15 17.30 20.23 -8.42
C CYS A 15 18.35 19.93 -9.50
N ALA A 16 19.61 19.73 -9.10
CA ALA A 16 20.67 19.30 -10.01
C ALA A 16 20.68 17.76 -10.16
N PRO A 17 20.93 17.22 -11.35
CA PRO A 17 21.01 15.78 -11.57
C PRO A 17 22.28 15.16 -10.98
N ALA A 18 22.20 13.86 -10.65
CA ALA A 18 23.35 13.04 -10.25
C ALA A 18 23.45 11.79 -11.14
N PRO A 19 24.63 11.16 -11.27
CA PRO A 19 24.84 10.01 -12.17
C PRO A 19 23.87 8.83 -11.93
N ALA A 20 23.47 8.58 -10.68
CA ALA A 20 22.59 7.48 -10.31
C ALA A 20 21.12 7.64 -10.81
N LEU A 21 20.75 8.83 -11.27
CA LEU A 21 19.38 9.17 -11.63
C LEU A 21 18.87 8.42 -12.87
N GLY A 22 19.73 8.16 -13.85
CA GLY A 22 19.38 7.36 -15.03
C GLY A 22 18.95 5.93 -14.67
N THR A 23 19.61 5.33 -13.68
CA THR A 23 19.29 3.98 -13.20
C THR A 23 17.91 3.91 -12.56
N TRP A 24 17.52 4.92 -11.77
CA TRP A 24 16.20 4.96 -11.13
C TRP A 24 15.09 4.99 -12.17
N VAL A 25 15.17 5.95 -13.10
CA VAL A 25 14.17 6.12 -14.17
C VAL A 25 14.07 4.86 -15.02
N HIS A 26 15.20 4.28 -15.39
CA HIS A 26 15.24 3.04 -16.17
C HIS A 26 14.56 1.86 -15.46
N GLN A 27 14.89 1.62 -14.19
CA GLN A 27 14.30 0.50 -13.43
C GLN A 27 12.80 0.69 -13.18
N VAL A 28 12.37 1.92 -12.89
CA VAL A 28 10.95 2.25 -12.73
C VAL A 28 10.19 2.04 -14.04
N ALA A 29 10.73 2.50 -15.18
CA ALA A 29 10.10 2.29 -16.47
C ALA A 29 9.94 0.80 -16.79
N LEU A 30 10.97 -0.02 -16.57
CA LEU A 30 10.88 -1.47 -16.76
C LEU A 30 9.83 -2.12 -15.86
N ALA A 31 9.78 -1.75 -14.57
CA ALA A 31 8.79 -2.27 -13.64
C ALA A 31 7.36 -1.95 -14.10
N LEU A 32 7.11 -0.70 -14.50
CA LEU A 32 5.79 -0.23 -14.92
C LEU A 32 5.27 -0.90 -16.20
N MET A 33 6.16 -1.39 -17.08
CA MET A 33 5.80 -2.09 -18.31
C MET A 33 5.59 -3.61 -18.12
N SER A 34 5.97 -4.16 -16.97
CA SER A 34 6.09 -5.62 -16.80
C SER A 34 4.84 -6.32 -16.25
N ARG A 35 3.91 -5.57 -15.64
CA ARG A 35 2.80 -6.10 -14.84
C ARG A 35 1.56 -5.21 -14.93
N PRO A 36 0.38 -5.71 -14.52
CA PRO A 36 -0.79 -4.86 -14.26
C PRO A 36 -0.46 -3.73 -13.29
N GLN A 37 -1.18 -2.62 -13.43
CA GLN A 37 -0.82 -1.30 -12.89
C GLN A 37 -0.44 -1.27 -11.40
N ASP A 38 -1.22 -1.89 -10.51
CA ASP A 38 -0.92 -1.89 -9.06
C ASP A 38 0.34 -2.69 -8.71
N GLU A 39 0.51 -3.87 -9.29
CA GLU A 39 1.73 -4.67 -9.14
C GLU A 39 2.95 -3.93 -9.70
N ALA A 40 2.80 -3.29 -10.86
CA ALA A 40 3.85 -2.51 -11.51
C ALA A 40 4.33 -1.34 -10.63
N ILE A 41 3.39 -0.60 -10.01
CA ILE A 41 3.71 0.50 -9.09
C ILE A 41 4.42 -0.03 -7.84
N PHE A 42 3.97 -1.15 -7.28
CA PHE A 42 4.66 -1.76 -6.15
C PHE A 42 6.10 -2.15 -6.50
N LEU A 43 6.33 -2.80 -7.65
CA LEU A 43 7.67 -3.16 -8.11
C LEU A 43 8.55 -1.93 -8.35
N ALA A 44 7.98 -0.85 -8.89
CA ALA A 44 8.68 0.42 -9.04
C ALA A 44 9.12 1.00 -7.68
N LEU A 45 8.24 0.99 -6.67
CA LEU A 45 8.58 1.42 -5.31
C LEU A 45 9.66 0.53 -4.67
N GLN A 46 9.61 -0.78 -4.90
CA GLN A 46 10.65 -1.70 -4.46
C GLN A 46 12.00 -1.38 -5.09
N ALA A 47 12.04 -1.13 -6.40
CA ALA A 47 13.27 -0.78 -7.12
C ALA A 47 13.84 0.54 -6.59
N LEU A 48 12.98 1.57 -6.45
CA LEU A 48 13.36 2.87 -5.90
C LEU A 48 13.89 2.74 -4.47
N GLY A 49 13.17 2.03 -3.60
CA GLY A 49 13.55 1.88 -2.20
C GLY A 49 14.90 1.15 -2.04
N THR A 50 15.16 0.17 -2.91
CA THR A 50 16.43 -0.56 -2.96
C THR A 50 17.57 0.34 -3.45
N LEU A 51 17.38 1.03 -4.57
CA LEU A 51 18.40 1.91 -5.18
C LEU A 51 18.72 3.12 -4.31
N ALA A 52 17.70 3.71 -3.67
CA ALA A 52 17.83 4.83 -2.75
C ALA A 52 18.36 4.42 -1.37
N GLN A 53 18.45 3.11 -1.10
CA GLN A 53 18.85 2.54 0.18
C GLN A 53 18.03 3.04 1.39
N VAL A 54 16.75 3.32 1.17
CA VAL A 54 15.83 3.81 2.20
C VAL A 54 15.16 2.66 2.96
N ASP A 55 14.49 2.98 4.06
CA ASP A 55 13.80 1.98 4.89
C ASP A 55 12.39 1.70 4.36
N ARG A 56 11.72 2.73 3.82
CA ARG A 56 10.42 2.61 3.15
C ARG A 56 10.34 3.46 1.88
N ALA A 57 9.57 2.99 0.91
CA ALA A 57 9.15 3.74 -0.26
C ALA A 57 7.65 3.57 -0.45
N TRP A 58 6.92 4.67 -0.59
CA TRP A 58 5.46 4.67 -0.48
C TRP A 58 4.80 5.60 -1.47
N MET A 59 3.51 5.37 -1.71
CA MET A 59 2.64 6.23 -2.51
C MET A 59 1.27 6.36 -1.83
N PHE A 60 0.76 7.59 -1.72
CA PHE A 60 -0.64 7.84 -1.38
C PHE A 60 -1.35 8.60 -2.48
N GLU A 61 -2.66 8.40 -2.60
CA GLU A 61 -3.52 9.01 -3.61
C GLU A 61 -4.61 9.87 -2.96
N TYR A 62 -4.88 11.02 -3.57
CA TYR A 62 -5.98 11.90 -3.16
C TYR A 62 -7.31 11.41 -3.74
N ASP A 63 -8.40 11.71 -3.04
CA ASP A 63 -9.74 11.60 -3.60
C ASP A 63 -9.98 12.66 -4.70
N ALA A 64 -11.09 12.55 -5.42
CA ALA A 64 -11.39 13.44 -6.55
C ALA A 64 -11.48 14.93 -6.16
N ARG A 65 -11.70 15.23 -4.87
CA ARG A 65 -11.83 16.59 -4.33
C ARG A 65 -10.58 17.06 -3.59
N ALA A 66 -9.54 16.23 -3.46
CA ALA A 66 -8.34 16.47 -2.66
C ALA A 66 -8.65 16.86 -1.19
N LEU A 67 -9.72 16.30 -0.62
CA LEU A 67 -10.10 16.48 0.78
C LEU A 67 -9.64 15.31 1.65
N ARG A 68 -9.48 14.14 1.03
CA ARG A 68 -9.00 12.92 1.68
C ARG A 68 -7.90 12.27 0.86
N PHE A 69 -7.14 11.40 1.50
CA PHE A 69 -6.14 10.60 0.85
C PHE A 69 -6.06 9.19 1.44
N ARG A 70 -5.49 8.29 0.63
CA ARG A 70 -5.28 6.89 0.96
C ARG A 70 -3.85 6.49 0.64
N ASN A 71 -3.16 5.85 1.57
CA ASN A 71 -1.90 5.16 1.28
C ASN A 71 -2.21 3.93 0.42
N THR A 72 -1.75 3.91 -0.83
CA THR A 72 -2.12 2.84 -1.79
C THR A 72 -1.04 1.78 -1.89
N HIS A 73 0.23 2.17 -1.74
CA HIS A 73 1.35 1.25 -1.90
C HIS A 73 2.47 1.59 -0.91
N GLU A 74 3.07 0.56 -0.33
CA GLU A 74 4.25 0.71 0.53
C GLU A 74 5.17 -0.49 0.35
N TRP A 75 6.41 -0.21 -0.01
CA TRP A 75 7.51 -1.15 0.09
C TRP A 75 8.30 -0.86 1.37
N CYS A 76 8.60 -1.91 2.14
CA CYS A 76 9.45 -1.83 3.32
C CYS A 76 10.67 -2.73 3.15
N ARG A 77 11.83 -2.22 3.59
CA ARG A 77 13.04 -3.02 3.79
C ARG A 77 12.76 -4.13 4.81
N SER A 78 13.47 -5.25 4.68
CA SER A 78 13.38 -6.34 5.67
C SER A 78 13.63 -5.84 7.09
N GLY A 79 12.78 -6.27 8.03
CA GLY A 79 12.80 -5.83 9.43
C GLY A 79 12.01 -4.54 9.73
N ILE A 80 11.61 -3.77 8.71
CA ILE A 80 10.86 -2.51 8.90
C ILE A 80 9.36 -2.76 8.85
N THR A 81 8.62 -2.21 9.82
CA THR A 81 7.15 -2.32 9.94
C THR A 81 6.45 -1.56 8.83
N SER A 82 5.42 -2.19 8.26
CA SER A 82 4.55 -1.57 7.26
C SER A 82 3.40 -0.85 7.95
N HIS A 83 3.07 0.33 7.45
CA HIS A 83 2.00 1.21 7.91
C HIS A 83 0.97 1.51 6.82
N VAL A 84 1.02 0.79 5.69
CA VAL A 84 0.08 0.95 4.58
C VAL A 84 -1.38 0.92 5.02
N SER A 85 -1.77 0.07 5.98
CA SER A 85 -3.15 -0.04 6.45
C SER A 85 -3.68 1.14 7.26
N ASP A 86 -2.81 2.03 7.76
CA ASP A 86 -3.20 3.00 8.78
C ASP A 86 -3.90 4.23 8.16
N LEU A 87 -3.52 4.61 6.93
CA LEU A 87 -3.95 5.84 6.28
C LEU A 87 -4.85 5.57 5.07
N GLN A 88 -5.93 4.79 5.24
CA GLN A 88 -6.81 4.38 4.13
C GLN A 88 -7.94 5.37 3.79
N ASP A 89 -8.25 6.30 4.69
CA ASP A 89 -9.27 7.34 4.48
C ASP A 89 -8.92 8.60 5.29
N ALA A 90 -7.66 9.02 5.23
CA ALA A 90 -7.14 10.08 6.08
C ALA A 90 -7.56 11.47 5.55
N PRO A 91 -7.95 12.42 6.42
CA PRO A 91 -8.25 13.78 6.00
C PRO A 91 -6.98 14.54 5.61
N VAL A 92 -7.01 15.29 4.51
CA VAL A 92 -5.86 16.10 4.04
C VAL A 92 -5.43 17.15 5.06
N THR A 93 -6.33 17.58 5.93
CA THR A 93 -6.02 18.50 7.05
C THR A 93 -4.95 17.94 7.99
N MET A 94 -4.85 16.61 8.14
CA MET A 94 -3.80 15.97 8.93
C MET A 94 -2.39 16.26 8.39
N ILE A 95 -2.30 16.45 7.06
CA ILE A 95 -1.05 16.73 6.34
C ILE A 95 -1.05 18.14 5.73
N ALA A 96 -1.85 19.09 6.23
CA ALA A 96 -2.07 20.39 5.60
C ALA A 96 -0.77 21.15 5.26
N TRP A 97 0.22 21.10 6.16
CA TRP A 97 1.53 21.72 5.95
C TRP A 97 2.28 21.11 4.76
N LEU A 98 2.32 19.77 4.67
CA LEU A 98 2.92 19.04 3.55
C LEU A 98 2.13 19.29 2.26
N HIS A 99 0.81 19.17 2.32
CA HIS A 99 -0.09 19.36 1.19
C HIS A 99 0.04 20.74 0.54
N ARG A 100 0.28 21.80 1.34
CA ARG A 100 0.53 23.15 0.81
C ARG A 100 1.72 23.18 -0.14
N ALA A 101 2.84 22.57 0.24
CA ALA A 101 4.04 22.51 -0.60
C ALA A 101 3.80 21.61 -1.84
N LEU A 102 3.19 20.44 -1.65
CA LEU A 102 2.88 19.51 -2.74
C LEU A 102 1.96 20.14 -3.79
N SER A 103 0.96 20.90 -3.38
CA SER A 103 0.03 21.62 -4.27
C SER A 103 0.72 22.70 -5.08
N GLN A 104 1.84 23.23 -4.58
CA GLN A 104 2.72 24.17 -5.27
C GLN A 104 3.79 23.47 -6.11
N ARG A 105 3.67 22.16 -6.35
CA ARG A 105 4.64 21.33 -7.12
C ARG A 105 6.03 21.26 -6.48
N ARG A 106 6.11 21.49 -5.17
CA ARG A 106 7.38 21.46 -4.43
C ARG A 106 7.56 20.11 -3.76
N ALA A 107 8.78 19.57 -3.87
CA ALA A 107 9.23 18.49 -3.01
C ALA A 107 9.41 19.02 -1.58
N VAL A 108 9.26 18.14 -0.60
CA VAL A 108 9.56 18.42 0.80
C VAL A 108 10.57 17.40 1.29
N MET A 109 11.74 17.89 1.69
CA MET A 109 12.86 17.12 2.22
C MET A 109 12.95 17.38 3.72
N ILE A 110 12.40 16.50 4.54
CA ILE A 110 12.50 16.57 5.99
C ILE A 110 13.73 15.77 6.40
N HIS A 111 14.78 16.47 6.85
CA HIS A 111 16.04 15.85 7.28
C HIS A 111 15.97 15.39 8.74
N ASP A 112 15.17 16.07 9.56
CA ASP A 112 14.91 15.68 10.95
C ASP A 112 13.45 15.95 11.33
N VAL A 113 12.67 14.86 11.45
CA VAL A 113 11.26 14.90 11.83
C VAL A 113 11.08 15.53 13.22
N ALA A 114 11.99 15.33 14.17
CA ALA A 114 11.85 15.85 15.53
C ALA A 114 11.97 17.38 15.58
N ARG A 115 12.65 17.99 14.60
CA ARG A 115 12.90 19.44 14.50
C ARG A 115 11.93 20.17 13.55
N MET A 116 10.87 19.51 13.10
CA MET A 116 9.87 20.13 12.22
C MET A 116 9.16 21.34 12.89
N PRO A 117 8.72 22.33 12.09
CA PRO A 117 8.12 23.55 12.62
C PRO A 117 6.75 23.27 13.26
N ARG A 118 6.33 24.14 14.19
CA ARG A 118 5.05 24.01 14.91
C ARG A 118 3.81 23.90 14.00
N ALA A 119 3.86 24.50 12.81
CA ALA A 119 2.78 24.43 11.81
C ALA A 119 2.60 23.02 11.22
N ALA A 120 3.63 22.17 11.31
CA ALA A 120 3.63 20.80 10.80
C ALA A 120 3.34 19.75 11.88
N ARG A 121 2.94 20.15 13.10
CA ARG A 121 2.76 19.24 14.25
C ARG A 121 1.86 18.04 13.97
N SER A 122 0.78 18.21 13.21
CA SER A 122 -0.14 17.11 12.89
C SER A 122 0.54 16.01 12.07
N VAL A 123 1.24 16.38 10.99
CA VAL A 123 1.96 15.40 10.16
C VAL A 123 3.20 14.86 10.88
N GLN A 124 3.87 15.70 11.67
CA GLN A 124 5.01 15.29 12.50
C GLN A 124 4.62 14.20 13.51
N ALA A 125 3.46 14.35 14.17
CA ALA A 125 2.98 13.34 15.12
C ALA A 125 2.77 11.97 14.45
N GLU A 126 2.24 11.96 13.23
CA GLU A 126 2.05 10.74 12.46
C GLU A 126 3.38 10.13 12.00
N MET A 127 4.31 10.93 11.50
CA MET A 127 5.68 10.50 11.16
C MET A 127 6.39 9.88 12.37
N LEU A 128 6.32 10.52 13.54
CA LEU A 128 6.90 9.99 14.77
C LEU A 128 6.24 8.69 15.22
N ARG A 129 4.90 8.56 15.07
CA ARG A 129 4.16 7.32 15.36
C ARG A 129 4.66 6.16 14.49
N GLN A 130 4.99 6.43 13.23
CA GLN A 130 5.57 5.46 12.30
C GLN A 130 7.10 5.33 12.42
N GLN A 131 7.71 5.98 13.41
CA GLN A 131 9.15 5.95 13.71
C GLN A 131 10.04 6.60 12.63
N ASP A 132 9.49 7.52 11.84
CA ASP A 132 10.24 8.26 10.85
C ASP A 132 11.22 9.25 11.50
N ARG A 133 12.45 9.21 11.01
CA ARG A 133 13.52 10.14 11.38
C ARG A 133 13.70 11.22 10.32
N SER A 134 13.53 10.85 9.05
CA SER A 134 13.63 11.74 7.90
C SER A 134 12.70 11.25 6.80
N VAL A 135 12.10 12.18 6.06
CA VAL A 135 11.10 11.88 5.02
C VAL A 135 11.34 12.74 3.78
N LEU A 136 11.35 12.12 2.61
CA LEU A 136 11.30 12.82 1.32
C LEU A 136 9.91 12.62 0.71
N SER A 137 9.27 13.70 0.28
CA SER A 137 7.96 13.66 -0.36
C SER A 137 7.96 14.47 -1.65
N VAL A 138 7.43 13.88 -2.72
CA VAL A 138 7.36 14.48 -4.05
C VAL A 138 5.93 14.36 -4.59
N PRO A 139 5.35 15.44 -5.15
CA PRO A 139 4.00 15.39 -5.67
C PRO A 139 3.93 14.66 -7.01
N VAL A 140 2.84 13.93 -7.22
CA VAL A 140 2.51 13.25 -8.48
C VAL A 140 1.37 14.04 -9.14
N PHE A 141 1.66 14.66 -10.29
CA PHE A 141 0.70 15.44 -11.05
C PHE A 141 0.28 14.71 -12.33
N HIS A 142 -0.99 14.81 -12.69
CA HIS A 142 -1.51 14.38 -13.99
C HIS A 142 -2.58 15.35 -14.47
N GLU A 143 -2.52 15.75 -15.75
CA GLU A 143 -3.44 16.73 -16.36
C GLU A 143 -3.58 18.01 -15.50
N GLY A 144 -2.45 18.52 -14.97
CA GLY A 144 -2.42 19.73 -14.15
C GLY A 144 -2.91 19.58 -12.71
N ARG A 145 -3.45 18.42 -12.31
CA ARG A 145 -4.00 18.16 -10.97
C ARG A 145 -3.02 17.37 -10.10
N LEU A 146 -2.94 17.71 -8.82
CA LEU A 146 -2.27 16.89 -7.81
C LEU A 146 -3.11 15.62 -7.59
N ARG A 147 -2.56 14.45 -7.94
CA ARG A 147 -3.27 13.17 -7.87
C ARG A 147 -2.75 12.28 -6.75
N ALA A 148 -1.45 12.36 -6.49
CA ALA A 148 -0.79 11.52 -5.51
C ALA A 148 0.43 12.22 -4.90
N CYS A 149 1.03 11.54 -3.93
CA CYS A 149 2.37 11.83 -3.45
C CYS A 149 3.14 10.51 -3.38
N ILE A 150 4.41 10.55 -3.76
CA ILE A 150 5.35 9.44 -3.61
C ILE A 150 6.48 9.90 -2.68
N GLY A 151 7.03 8.99 -1.88
CA GLY A 151 8.04 9.37 -0.91
C GLY A 151 8.87 8.23 -0.37
N PHE A 152 9.84 8.62 0.45
CA PHE A 152 10.73 7.72 1.17
C PHE A 152 10.79 8.07 2.65
N ASP A 153 10.96 7.04 3.46
CA ASP A 153 11.25 7.19 4.88
C ASP A 153 12.58 6.55 5.27
N ALA A 154 13.28 7.22 6.18
CA ALA A 154 14.37 6.65 6.96
C ALA A 154 13.93 6.56 8.42
N THR A 155 13.94 5.34 8.99
CA THR A 155 13.46 5.07 10.35
C THR A 155 14.59 4.67 11.30
N ARG A 156 15.69 4.12 10.76
CA ARG A 156 16.84 3.67 11.56
C ARG A 156 17.76 4.80 11.99
N ALA A 157 18.00 5.77 11.11
CA ALA A 157 18.83 6.95 11.40
C ALA A 157 18.35 8.14 10.56
N PRO A 158 18.55 9.39 11.03
CA PRO A 158 18.28 10.56 10.21
C PRO A 158 19.15 10.56 8.94
N VAL A 159 18.54 10.94 7.82
CA VAL A 159 19.17 11.09 6.50
C VAL A 159 18.97 12.52 6.04
N ARG A 160 20.04 13.12 5.51
CA ARG A 160 19.96 14.41 4.84
C ARG A 160 19.73 14.22 3.34
N TRP A 161 18.52 14.49 2.90
CA TRP A 161 18.11 14.31 1.52
C TRP A 161 18.83 15.30 0.60
N GLN A 162 19.19 14.82 -0.58
CA GLN A 162 19.88 15.61 -1.58
C GLN A 162 18.90 16.06 -2.67
N PRO A 163 19.07 17.27 -3.25
CA PRO A 163 18.26 17.72 -4.38
C PRO A 163 18.21 16.72 -5.54
N ALA A 164 19.30 15.99 -5.79
CA ALA A 164 19.35 14.95 -6.82
C ALA A 164 18.40 13.77 -6.54
N GLN A 165 18.19 13.40 -5.27
CA GLN A 165 17.23 12.36 -4.89
C GLN A 165 15.79 12.86 -5.12
N ALA A 166 15.51 14.12 -4.79
CA ALA A 166 14.22 14.75 -5.09
C ALA A 166 13.96 14.78 -6.61
N LEU A 167 14.96 15.14 -7.43
CA LEU A 167 14.83 15.10 -8.89
C LEU A 167 14.57 13.70 -9.43
N GLY A 168 15.33 12.70 -8.96
CA GLY A 168 15.12 11.30 -9.36
C GLY A 168 13.70 10.84 -9.05
N LEU A 169 13.19 11.20 -7.87
CA LEU A 169 11.83 10.87 -7.46
C LEU A 169 10.77 11.65 -8.25
N PHE A 170 11.01 12.92 -8.62
CA PHE A 170 10.14 13.68 -9.54
C PHE A 170 10.01 13.00 -10.90
N LEU A 171 11.11 12.54 -11.48
CA LEU A 171 11.08 11.86 -12.78
C LEU A 171 10.33 10.53 -12.70
N CYS A 172 10.51 9.80 -11.61
CA CYS A 172 9.76 8.56 -11.39
C CYS A 172 8.29 8.82 -11.10
N ALA A 173 7.96 9.92 -10.42
CA ALA A 173 6.59 10.38 -10.20
C ALA A 173 5.87 10.66 -11.53
N ASP A 174 6.54 11.25 -12.53
CA ASP A 174 5.96 11.46 -13.87
C ASP A 174 5.61 10.12 -14.54
N LEU A 175 6.51 9.14 -14.49
CA LEU A 175 6.27 7.81 -15.05
C LEU A 175 5.10 7.10 -14.35
N VAL A 176 5.07 7.15 -13.03
CA VAL A 176 3.97 6.61 -12.22
C VAL A 176 2.67 7.33 -12.55
N ALA A 177 2.67 8.65 -12.74
CA ALA A 177 1.49 9.40 -13.12
C ALA A 177 0.91 8.94 -14.47
N GLN A 178 1.78 8.73 -15.46
CA GLN A 178 1.36 8.25 -16.79
C GLN A 178 0.81 6.82 -16.71
N ALA A 179 1.54 5.93 -16.05
CA ALA A 179 1.08 4.55 -15.85
C ALA A 179 -0.21 4.49 -15.05
N ARG A 180 -0.38 5.36 -14.03
CA ARG A 180 -1.53 5.31 -13.12
C ARG A 180 -2.79 5.95 -13.71
N TYR A 181 -2.63 7.06 -14.42
CA TYR A 181 -3.74 7.96 -14.77
C TYR A 181 -3.90 8.18 -16.28
N GLY A 182 -2.92 7.80 -17.10
CA GLY A 182 -2.87 8.07 -18.54
C GLY A 182 -3.73 7.16 -19.42
N GLY A 183 -4.44 6.17 -18.87
CA GLY A 183 -5.31 5.26 -19.63
C GLY A 183 -6.48 5.96 -20.32
N THR A 184 -7.05 5.31 -21.33
CA THR A 184 -8.22 5.74 -22.11
C THR A 184 -9.50 5.83 -21.27
N GLU A 185 -10.54 6.54 -21.72
CA GLU A 185 -11.83 6.71 -20.99
C GLU A 185 -12.46 5.38 -20.54
N THR A 186 -12.28 4.31 -21.33
CA THR A 186 -12.71 2.94 -21.02
C THR A 186 -11.90 2.32 -19.88
N GLU A 187 -10.58 2.54 -19.88
CA GLU A 187 -9.67 2.13 -18.81
C GLU A 187 -9.91 2.96 -17.54
N ARG A 188 -10.18 4.27 -17.68
CA ARG A 188 -10.56 5.18 -16.57
C ARG A 188 -11.89 4.76 -15.94
N SER A 189 -12.89 4.37 -16.73
CA SER A 189 -14.19 3.89 -16.25
C SER A 189 -14.08 2.54 -15.55
N ARG A 190 -13.24 1.62 -16.06
CA ARG A 190 -12.91 0.36 -15.38
C ARG A 190 -12.11 0.60 -14.09
N ALA A 191 -11.10 1.47 -14.11
CA ALA A 191 -10.29 1.83 -12.93
C ALA A 191 -11.08 2.62 -11.88
N ARG A 192 -12.13 3.34 -12.27
CA ARG A 192 -13.05 4.04 -11.36
C ARG A 192 -14.16 3.13 -10.82
N ALA A 193 -14.55 2.10 -11.56
CA ALA A 193 -15.40 1.01 -11.05
C ALA A 193 -14.60 0.05 -10.14
N GLN A 194 -13.32 -0.16 -10.44
CA GLN A 194 -12.31 -0.79 -9.59
C GLN A 194 -11.63 0.26 -8.72
N LEU A 195 -12.38 1.04 -7.94
CA LEU A 195 -11.80 1.89 -6.90
C LEU A 195 -11.12 1.02 -5.83
N TYR A 196 -9.96 0.48 -6.20
CA TYR A 196 -8.91 -0.26 -5.53
C TYR A 196 -9.41 -1.31 -4.54
N GLU A 197 -9.23 -2.59 -4.88
CA GLU A 197 -9.05 -3.57 -3.81
C GLU A 197 -7.67 -3.29 -3.18
N PRO A 198 -7.60 -2.80 -1.93
CA PRO A 198 -6.31 -2.46 -1.32
C PRO A 198 -5.44 -3.71 -1.27
N LEU A 199 -4.22 -3.63 -1.81
CA LEU A 199 -3.25 -4.70 -1.68
C LEU A 199 -2.94 -4.91 -0.20
N LEU A 200 -3.10 -6.13 0.27
CA LEU A 200 -2.74 -6.56 1.61
C LEU A 200 -1.29 -7.01 1.60
N TYR A 201 -0.42 -6.18 2.20
CA TYR A 201 1.00 -6.45 2.25
C TYR A 201 1.34 -7.46 3.35
N LEU A 202 2.07 -8.51 2.96
CA LEU A 202 2.57 -9.57 3.83
C LEU A 202 4.09 -9.51 3.92
N ARG A 203 4.63 -9.72 5.13
CA ARG A 203 6.07 -9.89 5.33
C ARG A 203 6.45 -11.34 5.05
N LEU A 204 7.31 -11.55 4.05
CA LEU A 204 7.82 -12.86 3.62
C LEU A 204 9.34 -12.89 3.74
N GLY A 205 9.90 -13.44 4.84
CA GLY A 205 11.32 -13.77 5.00
C GLY A 205 12.33 -12.65 4.65
N HIS A 206 12.59 -12.45 3.36
CA HIS A 206 13.51 -11.49 2.74
C HIS A 206 12.85 -10.22 2.15
N GLY A 207 11.52 -10.06 2.22
CA GLY A 207 10.84 -8.87 1.68
C GLY A 207 9.35 -8.76 2.02
N THR A 208 8.68 -7.75 1.45
CA THR A 208 7.23 -7.55 1.57
C THR A 208 6.57 -7.91 0.23
N ARG A 209 5.39 -8.53 0.26
CA ARG A 209 4.60 -8.87 -0.94
C ARG A 209 3.18 -8.34 -0.78
N GLY A 210 2.71 -7.56 -1.75
CA GLY A 210 1.30 -7.18 -1.87
C GLY A 210 0.45 -8.33 -2.39
N LEU A 211 -0.75 -8.49 -1.84
CA LEU A 211 -1.76 -9.46 -2.30
C LEU A 211 -3.10 -8.75 -2.52
N ALA A 212 -3.74 -8.96 -3.67
CA ALA A 212 -5.11 -8.53 -3.82
C ALA A 212 -6.03 -9.40 -2.93
N PRO A 213 -7.04 -8.82 -2.25
CA PRO A 213 -8.11 -9.57 -1.60
C PRO A 213 -8.72 -10.65 -2.51
N ALA A 214 -8.92 -10.36 -3.79
CA ALA A 214 -9.37 -11.34 -4.77
C ALA A 214 -8.43 -12.56 -4.93
N ASP A 215 -7.13 -12.45 -4.63
CA ASP A 215 -6.18 -13.57 -4.71
C ASP A 215 -6.16 -14.45 -3.45
N ILE A 216 -6.86 -14.05 -2.38
CA ILE A 216 -6.90 -14.80 -1.13
C ILE A 216 -8.13 -15.73 -1.14
N LEU A 217 -7.90 -17.03 -1.00
CA LEU A 217 -8.95 -18.05 -0.88
C LEU A 217 -9.58 -18.02 0.52
N GLY A 218 -8.74 -17.90 1.55
CA GLY A 218 -9.16 -17.90 2.94
C GLY A 218 -8.00 -17.74 3.91
N VAL A 219 -8.33 -17.40 5.14
CA VAL A 219 -7.38 -17.21 6.24
C VAL A 219 -7.79 -18.09 7.41
N ARG A 220 -6.82 -18.81 7.99
CA ARG A 220 -7.06 -19.65 9.16
C ARG A 220 -6.02 -19.39 10.25
N SER A 221 -6.48 -19.24 11.49
CA SER A 221 -5.60 -19.20 12.65
C SER A 221 -4.92 -20.56 12.84
N ALA A 222 -3.62 -20.53 13.08
CA ALA A 222 -2.75 -21.68 13.31
C ALA A 222 -1.85 -21.40 14.53
N ARG A 223 -2.44 -21.52 15.72
CA ARG A 223 -1.81 -21.19 17.02
C ARG A 223 -1.24 -19.76 17.03
N ASP A 224 0.02 -19.62 16.70
CA ASP A 224 0.83 -18.41 16.91
C ASP A 224 0.85 -17.48 15.69
N TYR A 225 0.25 -17.92 14.57
CA TYR A 225 0.17 -17.16 13.32
C TYR A 225 -1.14 -17.41 12.58
N SER A 226 -1.39 -16.64 11.53
CA SER A 226 -2.46 -16.88 10.55
C SER A 226 -1.86 -17.43 9.25
N GLN A 227 -2.44 -18.51 8.75
CA GLN A 227 -2.12 -19.07 7.44
C GLN A 227 -3.09 -18.48 6.40
N ILE A 228 -2.56 -17.95 5.30
CA ILE A 228 -3.29 -17.34 4.19
C ILE A 228 -3.13 -18.24 2.96
N TRP A 229 -4.23 -18.74 2.40
CA TRP A 229 -4.21 -19.55 1.17
C TRP A 229 -4.47 -18.67 -0.04
N LEU A 230 -3.68 -18.87 -1.10
CA LEU A 230 -3.69 -18.04 -2.30
C LEU A 230 -4.27 -18.79 -3.50
N ALA A 231 -4.96 -18.07 -4.38
CA ALA A 231 -5.58 -18.62 -5.57
C ALA A 231 -4.57 -19.24 -6.56
N GLY A 232 -3.36 -18.67 -6.63
CA GLY A 232 -2.24 -19.20 -7.42
C GLY A 232 -1.58 -20.47 -6.84
N GLY A 233 -2.14 -21.02 -5.76
CA GLY A 233 -1.60 -22.17 -5.05
C GLY A 233 -0.65 -21.78 -3.91
N GLY A 234 -0.44 -22.74 -3.00
CA GLY A 234 0.38 -22.54 -1.81
C GLY A 234 -0.31 -21.71 -0.72
N SER A 235 0.48 -21.32 0.28
CA SER A 235 0.00 -20.51 1.39
C SER A 235 1.14 -19.76 2.07
N VAL A 236 0.80 -18.63 2.69
CA VAL A 236 1.74 -17.75 3.39
C VAL A 236 1.40 -17.72 4.87
N ARG A 237 2.41 -17.53 5.72
CA ARG A 237 2.25 -17.28 7.16
C ARG A 237 2.36 -15.79 7.44
N ASP A 238 1.46 -15.26 8.26
CA ASP A 238 1.51 -13.88 8.75
C ASP A 238 1.24 -13.86 10.25
N MET A 239 1.96 -13.00 10.98
CA MET A 239 1.90 -12.94 12.44
C MET A 239 0.65 -12.20 12.96
N ARG A 240 -0.10 -11.50 12.11
CA ARG A 240 -1.36 -10.88 12.52
C ARG A 240 -2.36 -11.95 12.95
N PRO A 241 -3.03 -11.78 14.09
CA PRO A 241 -4.09 -12.70 14.52
C PRO A 241 -5.28 -12.63 13.56
N LEU A 242 -6.14 -13.65 13.59
CA LEU A 242 -7.32 -13.71 12.72
C LEU A 242 -8.27 -12.50 12.90
N SER A 243 -8.29 -11.88 14.09
CA SER A 243 -9.08 -10.67 14.36
C SER A 243 -8.58 -9.47 13.54
N ALA A 244 -7.26 -9.29 13.42
CA ALA A 244 -6.67 -8.26 12.56
C ALA A 244 -7.00 -8.52 11.09
N TRP A 245 -6.94 -9.79 10.65
CA TRP A 245 -7.36 -10.18 9.30
C TRP A 245 -8.84 -9.89 9.03
N ALA A 246 -9.72 -10.15 9.99
CA ALA A 246 -11.15 -9.85 9.86
C ALA A 246 -11.44 -8.34 9.72
N ALA A 247 -10.58 -7.48 10.27
CA ALA A 247 -10.71 -6.03 10.14
C ALA A 247 -10.14 -5.51 8.81
N LEU A 248 -9.13 -6.17 8.26
CA LEU A 248 -8.45 -5.75 7.02
C LEU A 248 -9.15 -6.24 5.74
N LEU A 249 -9.78 -7.40 5.78
CA LEU A 249 -10.39 -8.01 4.59
C LEU A 249 -11.74 -7.36 4.26
N PRO A 250 -12.04 -7.08 2.98
CA PRO A 250 -13.32 -6.48 2.58
C PRO A 250 -14.48 -7.38 3.00
N GLN A 251 -15.39 -6.82 3.80
CA GLN A 251 -16.53 -7.60 4.30
C GLN A 251 -17.51 -7.94 3.18
N GLU A 252 -17.44 -7.31 2.02
CA GLU A 252 -18.27 -7.64 0.85
C GLU A 252 -17.81 -8.93 0.15
N SER A 253 -16.55 -9.34 0.30
CA SER A 253 -16.04 -10.57 -0.31
C SER A 253 -15.64 -11.63 0.72
N PHE A 254 -15.32 -11.24 1.95
CA PHE A 254 -14.92 -12.18 3.00
C PHE A 254 -15.98 -12.40 4.07
N MET A 255 -16.05 -13.63 4.57
CA MET A 255 -16.93 -13.98 5.67
C MET A 255 -16.27 -14.95 6.64
N ARG A 256 -16.51 -14.76 7.94
CA ARG A 256 -16.14 -15.72 8.98
C ARG A 256 -17.07 -16.93 8.93
N ILE A 257 -16.49 -18.11 8.83
CA ILE A 257 -17.24 -19.39 8.82
C ILE A 257 -16.92 -20.27 10.03
N HIS A 258 -15.85 -19.96 10.75
CA HIS A 258 -15.43 -20.66 11.95
C HIS A 258 -14.72 -19.70 12.91
N ARG A 259 -14.64 -20.02 14.20
CA ARG A 259 -13.85 -19.23 15.17
C ARG A 259 -12.38 -19.07 14.74
N THR A 260 -11.87 -19.97 13.91
CA THR A 260 -10.50 -19.93 13.38
C THR A 260 -10.42 -19.65 11.88
N ALA A 261 -11.52 -19.42 11.15
CA ALA A 261 -11.46 -19.32 9.68
C ALA A 261 -12.34 -18.22 9.07
N LEU A 262 -11.75 -17.49 8.12
CA LEU A 262 -12.38 -16.55 7.18
C LEU A 262 -12.23 -17.13 5.75
N VAL A 263 -13.26 -16.99 4.92
CA VAL A 263 -13.21 -17.43 3.51
C VAL A 263 -13.63 -16.30 2.58
N ASN A 264 -13.05 -16.29 1.38
CA ASN A 264 -13.50 -15.45 0.30
C ASN A 264 -14.69 -16.12 -0.40
N LEU A 265 -15.83 -15.46 -0.40
CA LEU A 265 -17.07 -15.94 -1.00
C LEU A 265 -16.96 -16.09 -2.52
N GLY A 266 -16.15 -15.26 -3.19
CA GLY A 266 -15.91 -15.37 -4.63
C GLY A 266 -15.20 -16.68 -5.04
N HIS A 267 -14.53 -17.34 -4.09
CA HIS A 267 -13.84 -18.61 -4.30
C HIS A 267 -14.61 -19.82 -3.80
N VAL A 268 -15.82 -19.64 -3.25
CA VAL A 268 -16.66 -20.77 -2.83
C VAL A 268 -17.16 -21.53 -4.06
N LYS A 269 -16.77 -22.80 -4.17
CA LYS A 269 -17.23 -23.73 -5.21
C LYS A 269 -18.53 -24.41 -4.82
N ALA A 270 -18.63 -24.84 -3.56
CA ALA A 270 -19.79 -25.56 -3.06
C ALA A 270 -19.97 -25.34 -1.54
N LEU A 271 -21.23 -25.36 -1.11
CA LEU A 271 -21.62 -25.45 0.29
C LEU A 271 -22.36 -26.77 0.50
N GLU A 272 -21.74 -27.70 1.19
CA GLU A 272 -22.29 -29.04 1.42
C GLU A 272 -22.92 -29.13 2.80
N ARG A 273 -24.11 -29.74 2.83
CA ARG A 273 -24.85 -30.03 4.05
C ARG A 273 -24.69 -31.51 4.35
N GLY A 274 -23.90 -31.83 5.36
CA GLY A 274 -23.88 -33.18 5.90
C GLY A 274 -25.22 -33.49 6.57
N ALA A 275 -25.87 -34.59 6.17
CA ALA A 275 -27.03 -35.12 6.89
C ALA A 275 -26.69 -35.50 8.34
N SER A 276 -25.44 -35.91 8.58
CA SER A 276 -24.84 -36.23 9.88
C SER A 276 -23.48 -35.52 10.14
N MET A 277 -22.95 -34.81 9.13
CA MET A 277 -21.62 -34.18 9.15
C MET A 277 -21.72 -32.66 9.33
N PRO A 278 -20.67 -31.99 9.86
CA PRO A 278 -20.62 -30.54 9.90
C PRO A 278 -20.76 -29.97 8.48
N TRP A 279 -21.41 -28.82 8.38
CA TRP A 279 -21.48 -28.08 7.12
C TRP A 279 -20.07 -27.77 6.64
N THR A 280 -19.83 -27.88 5.34
CA THR A 280 -18.52 -27.70 4.74
C THR A 280 -18.58 -26.75 3.55
N VAL A 281 -17.57 -25.90 3.43
CA VAL A 281 -17.33 -25.05 2.26
C VAL A 281 -16.18 -25.64 1.48
N GLN A 282 -16.41 -25.92 0.20
CA GLN A 282 -15.37 -26.24 -0.76
C GLN A 282 -14.91 -24.94 -1.43
N LEU A 283 -13.62 -24.62 -1.36
CA LEU A 283 -13.01 -23.48 -2.05
C LEU A 283 -12.33 -23.93 -3.35
N ARG A 284 -12.33 -23.08 -4.37
CA ARG A 284 -11.57 -23.30 -5.61
C ARG A 284 -10.07 -23.34 -5.28
N GLY A 285 -9.34 -24.29 -5.87
CA GLY A 285 -7.89 -24.44 -5.65
C GLY A 285 -7.47 -25.09 -4.32
N LEU A 286 -8.41 -25.36 -3.41
CA LEU A 286 -8.14 -26.09 -2.17
C LEU A 286 -8.62 -27.54 -2.27
N GLY A 287 -7.73 -28.48 -1.93
CA GLY A 287 -8.00 -29.92 -2.00
C GLY A 287 -8.91 -30.45 -0.88
N GLN A 288 -9.06 -29.72 0.24
CA GLN A 288 -9.89 -30.14 1.38
C GLN A 288 -10.93 -29.08 1.75
N PRO A 289 -12.19 -29.49 2.01
CA PRO A 289 -13.24 -28.58 2.45
C PRO A 289 -13.00 -28.07 3.88
N TRP A 290 -13.55 -26.89 4.18
CA TRP A 290 -13.47 -26.27 5.51
C TRP A 290 -14.81 -26.31 6.23
N SER A 291 -14.80 -26.73 7.50
CA SER A 291 -16.01 -26.80 8.32
C SER A 291 -16.58 -25.42 8.68
N VAL A 292 -17.91 -25.32 8.69
CA VAL A 292 -18.69 -24.13 9.03
C VAL A 292 -19.37 -24.31 10.40
N SER A 293 -19.03 -23.47 11.37
CA SER A 293 -19.67 -23.49 12.69
C SER A 293 -21.13 -23.04 12.60
N ARG A 294 -21.97 -23.59 13.50
CA ARG A 294 -23.41 -23.32 13.58
C ARG A 294 -23.79 -21.82 13.48
N PRO A 295 -23.13 -20.89 14.20
CA PRO A 295 -23.51 -19.47 14.19
C PRO A 295 -23.39 -18.80 12.81
N TYR A 296 -22.53 -19.31 11.92
CA TYR A 296 -22.24 -18.67 10.64
C TYR A 296 -23.06 -19.23 9.47
N ARG A 297 -23.77 -20.36 9.67
CA ARG A 297 -24.44 -21.10 8.58
C ARG A 297 -25.50 -20.27 7.87
N GLN A 298 -26.37 -19.60 8.64
CA GLN A 298 -27.48 -18.82 8.08
C GLN A 298 -26.99 -17.60 7.30
N ALA A 299 -26.03 -16.85 7.87
CA ALA A 299 -25.44 -15.71 7.18
C ALA A 299 -24.69 -16.16 5.91
N LEU A 300 -23.96 -17.27 5.96
CA LEU A 300 -23.21 -17.77 4.80
C LEU A 300 -24.14 -18.13 3.64
N ARG A 301 -25.26 -18.79 3.94
CA ARG A 301 -26.32 -19.07 2.96
C ARG A 301 -26.88 -17.80 2.32
N ALA A 302 -27.28 -16.84 3.15
CA ALA A 302 -27.82 -15.58 2.67
C ALA A 302 -26.85 -14.86 1.74
N ARG A 303 -25.55 -14.88 2.07
CA ARG A 303 -24.50 -14.26 1.26
C ARG A 303 -24.16 -15.00 -0.03
N LEU A 304 -24.39 -16.31 -0.10
CA LEU A 304 -24.22 -17.12 -1.31
C LEU A 304 -25.49 -17.22 -2.16
N GLY A 305 -26.64 -16.73 -1.65
CA GLY A 305 -27.92 -16.79 -2.36
C GLY A 305 -28.57 -18.19 -2.39
N VAL A 306 -28.35 -19.03 -1.37
CA VAL A 306 -28.80 -20.45 -1.30
C VAL A 306 -29.52 -20.86 -0.01
#